data_AF-A0A4V3BUG9-F1
#
_entry.id   AF-A0A4V3BUG9-F1
#
_cell.length_a   1.000
_cell.length_b   1.000
_cell.length_c   1.000
_cell.angle_alpha   90.00
_cell.angle_beta   90.00
_cell.angle_gamma   90.00
#
_symmetry.space_group_name_H-M   'P 1'
#
loop_
_entity.id
_entity.type
_entity.pdbx_description
1 polymer ?
#
loop_
_entity_poly.entity_id
_entity_poly.type
_entity_poly.pdbx_seq_one_letter_code
_entity_poly.pdbx_strand_id
1 'polypeptide(L)'
;MWYESLSLWIDISKIIAPVALGLLVWFSTRKYNQTQINLSNDRLEKELFTEFNKRYDKLNEWLELVVEFESLEYLQEHEECDLLRYKLNDYFNLCAEEFYWYKKGRINPLIWVSWKKGMDSWFENHSIIREAWKDEISKYGRTAFYMDANDRLFNLE
;
A
#
# COMPACT_ATOMS: atom_id res chain seq x y z
N MET A 1 16.31 37.05 -57.44
CA MET A 1 17.12 36.16 -56.58
C MET A 1 17.04 36.52 -55.09
N TRP A 2 17.46 37.72 -54.63
CA TRP A 2 17.48 38.05 -53.19
C TRP A 2 16.08 38.19 -52.54
N TYR A 3 15.11 38.74 -53.28
CA TYR A 3 13.73 38.92 -52.82
C TYR A 3 12.98 37.59 -52.63
N GLU A 4 13.13 36.66 -53.58
CA GLU A 4 12.52 35.32 -53.51
C GLU A 4 13.10 34.48 -52.38
N SER A 5 14.40 34.61 -52.09
CA SER A 5 14.97 33.97 -50.89
C SER A 5 14.40 34.55 -49.60
N LEU A 6 14.18 35.87 -49.53
CA LEU A 6 13.67 36.54 -48.35
C LEU A 6 12.21 36.14 -48.05
N SER A 7 11.35 36.07 -49.07
CA SER A 7 9.96 35.65 -48.90
C SER A 7 9.85 34.20 -48.43
N LEU A 8 10.73 33.32 -48.93
CA LEU A 8 10.75 31.90 -48.58
C LEU A 8 11.14 31.70 -47.09
N TRP A 9 12.10 32.49 -46.58
CA TRP A 9 12.46 32.49 -45.16
C TRP A 9 11.32 32.99 -44.26
N ILE A 10 10.59 34.02 -44.68
CA ILE A 10 9.44 34.54 -43.94
C ILE A 10 8.34 33.47 -43.83
N ASP A 11 8.02 32.78 -44.92
CA ASP A 11 6.96 31.76 -44.90
C ASP A 11 7.36 30.51 -44.10
N ILE A 12 8.64 30.12 -44.15
CA ILE A 12 9.19 29.09 -43.26
C ILE A 12 9.06 29.50 -41.79
N SER A 13 9.40 30.74 -41.44
CA SER A 13 9.33 31.24 -40.06
C SER A 13 7.92 31.19 -39.47
N LYS A 14 6.88 31.45 -40.28
CA LYS A 14 5.47 31.41 -39.87
C LYS A 14 5.01 30.01 -39.48
N ILE A 15 5.65 28.97 -40.00
CA ILE A 15 5.36 27.57 -39.68
C ILE A 15 6.22 27.12 -38.48
N ILE A 16 7.50 27.45 -38.48
CA ILE A 16 8.44 27.02 -37.44
C ILE A 16 8.06 27.62 -36.08
N ALA A 17 7.68 28.90 -36.01
CA ALA A 17 7.43 29.56 -34.72
C ALA A 17 6.25 28.93 -33.95
N PRO A 18 5.05 28.70 -34.54
CA PRO A 18 3.97 28.00 -33.87
C PRO A 18 4.29 26.54 -33.49
N VAL A 19 5.03 25.82 -34.35
CA VAL A 19 5.45 24.44 -34.07
C VAL A 19 6.41 24.40 -32.87
N ALA A 20 7.39 25.29 -32.85
CA ALA A 20 8.33 25.41 -31.73
C ALA A 20 7.60 25.78 -30.43
N LEU A 21 6.66 26.73 -30.48
CA LEU A 21 5.84 27.10 -29.32
C LEU A 21 4.99 25.92 -28.83
N GLY A 22 4.36 25.18 -29.74
CA GLY A 22 3.58 23.98 -29.41
C GLY A 22 4.43 22.90 -28.75
N LEU A 23 5.63 22.64 -29.26
CA LEU A 23 6.58 21.69 -28.66
C LEU A 23 7.05 22.13 -27.27
N LEU A 24 7.34 23.41 -27.08
CA LEU A 24 7.73 23.97 -25.78
C LEU A 24 6.61 23.86 -24.75
N VAL A 25 5.37 24.18 -25.14
CA VAL A 25 4.19 24.04 -24.29
C VAL A 25 3.98 22.56 -23.94
N TRP A 26 3.99 21.67 -24.93
CA TRP A 26 3.82 20.23 -24.72
C TRP A 26 4.88 19.66 -23.76
N PHE A 27 6.16 19.99 -23.97
CA PHE A 27 7.23 19.54 -23.10
C PHE A 27 7.07 20.06 -21.68
N SER A 28 6.73 21.35 -21.52
CA SER A 28 6.50 21.97 -20.21
C SER A 28 5.31 21.35 -19.48
N THR A 29 4.17 21.16 -20.16
CA THR A 29 2.98 20.51 -19.61
C THR A 29 3.27 19.07 -19.22
N ARG A 30 3.98 18.31 -20.06
CA ARG A 30 4.33 16.92 -19.75
C ARG A 30 5.21 16.82 -18.50
N LYS A 31 6.21 17.69 -18.38
CA LYS A 31 7.09 17.74 -17.20
C LYS A 31 6.30 18.13 -15.94
N TYR A 32 5.46 19.16 -16.02
CA TYR A 32 4.61 19.58 -14.91
C TYR A 32 3.66 18.47 -14.46
N ASN A 33 2.97 17.82 -15.41
CA ASN A 33 2.05 16.72 -15.10
C ASN A 33 2.77 15.55 -14.42
N GLN A 34 3.97 15.18 -14.90
CA GLN A 34 4.74 14.12 -14.26
C GLN A 34 5.12 14.49 -12.81
N THR A 35 5.57 15.72 -12.57
CA THR A 35 5.88 16.21 -11.22
C THR A 35 4.65 16.17 -10.33
N GLN A 36 3.48 16.59 -10.83
CA GLN A 36 2.24 16.55 -10.07
C GLN A 36 1.80 15.12 -9.72
N ILE A 37 1.95 14.17 -10.66
CA ILE A 37 1.67 12.75 -10.40
C ILE A 37 2.60 12.21 -9.32
N ASN A 38 3.90 12.49 -9.41
CA ASN A 38 4.88 12.05 -8.42
C ASN A 38 4.55 12.61 -7.03
N LEU A 39 4.30 13.93 -6.94
CA LEU A 39 3.93 14.57 -5.68
C LEU A 39 2.63 14.00 -5.09
N SER A 40 1.64 13.67 -5.94
CA SER A 40 0.41 13.03 -5.50
C SER A 40 0.66 11.61 -4.97
N ASN A 41 1.55 10.85 -5.61
CA ASN A 41 1.92 9.52 -5.16
C ASN A 41 2.66 9.60 -3.81
N ASP A 42 3.62 10.52 -3.66
CA ASP A 42 4.37 10.72 -2.41
C ASP A 42 3.45 11.12 -1.26
N ARG A 43 2.43 11.96 -1.52
CA ARG A 43 1.41 12.32 -0.53
C ARG A 43 0.56 11.13 -0.11
N LEU A 44 0.07 10.36 -1.09
CA LEU A 44 -0.72 9.16 -0.81
C LEU A 44 0.09 8.14 -0.01
N GLU A 45 1.35 7.90 -0.38
CA GLU A 45 2.24 7.01 0.38
C GLU A 45 2.43 7.49 1.81
N LYS A 46 2.68 8.80 2.01
CA LYS A 46 2.80 9.39 3.34
C LYS A 46 1.51 9.23 4.16
N GLU A 47 0.35 9.41 3.54
CA GLU A 47 -0.96 9.25 4.19
C GLU A 47 -1.18 7.79 4.60
N LEU A 48 -0.96 6.84 3.70
CA LEU A 48 -1.05 5.40 3.99
C LEU A 48 -0.07 5.00 5.10
N PHE A 49 1.19 5.43 5.00
CA PHE A 49 2.19 5.18 6.02
C PHE A 49 1.76 5.72 7.38
N THR A 50 1.28 6.95 7.43
CA THR A 50 0.85 7.57 8.69
C THR A 50 -0.37 6.85 9.27
N GLU A 51 -1.37 6.53 8.45
CA GLU A 51 -2.61 5.90 8.91
C GLU A 51 -2.38 4.48 9.40
N PHE A 52 -1.59 3.67 8.67
CA PHE A 52 -1.29 2.29 9.07
C PHE A 52 -0.46 2.23 10.35
N ASN A 53 0.61 3.03 10.46
CA ASN A 53 1.37 3.08 11.72
C ASN A 53 0.50 3.53 12.89
N LYS A 54 -0.36 4.55 12.70
CA LYS A 54 -1.27 5.01 13.75
C LYS A 54 -2.29 3.94 14.17
N ARG A 55 -2.76 3.11 13.25
CA ARG A 55 -3.65 1.99 13.55
C ARG A 55 -2.89 0.87 14.27
N TYR A 56 -1.68 0.55 13.82
CA TYR A 56 -0.81 -0.42 14.46
C TYR A 56 -0.46 -0.01 15.90
N ASP A 57 -0.13 1.26 16.15
CA ASP A 57 0.16 1.81 17.48
C ASP A 57 -1.01 1.66 18.48
N LYS A 58 -2.24 1.47 17.98
CA LYS A 58 -3.42 1.21 18.82
C LYS A 58 -3.68 -0.27 19.04
N LEU A 59 -3.04 -1.13 18.26
CA LEU A 59 -3.27 -2.57 18.24
C LEU A 59 -2.12 -3.35 18.88
N ASN A 60 -0.89 -2.84 18.80
CA ASN A 60 0.31 -3.51 19.32
C ASN A 60 0.18 -3.92 20.79
N GLU A 61 -0.34 -3.06 21.67
CA GLU A 61 -0.57 -3.39 23.08
C GLU A 61 -1.55 -4.56 23.25
N TRP A 62 -2.56 -4.66 22.39
CA TRP A 62 -3.49 -5.79 22.41
C TRP A 62 -2.86 -7.08 21.88
N LEU A 63 -1.97 -6.97 20.90
CA LEU A 63 -1.22 -8.13 20.42
C LEU A 63 -0.33 -8.70 21.54
N GLU A 64 0.37 -7.83 22.29
CA GLU A 64 1.16 -8.24 23.46
C GLU A 64 0.29 -8.99 24.49
N LEU A 65 -0.93 -8.49 24.77
CA LEU A 65 -1.85 -9.19 25.68
C LEU A 65 -2.30 -10.56 25.14
N VAL A 66 -2.57 -10.66 23.83
CA VAL A 66 -3.02 -11.91 23.22
C VAL A 66 -1.92 -12.97 23.23
N VAL A 67 -0.66 -12.59 23.04
CA VAL A 67 0.44 -13.56 22.95
C VAL A 67 0.84 -14.16 24.30
N GLU A 68 0.34 -13.63 25.42
CA GLU A 68 0.45 -14.24 26.75
C GLU A 68 -0.37 -15.55 26.86
N PHE A 69 -1.33 -15.77 25.95
CA PHE A 69 -2.09 -17.02 25.88
C PHE A 69 -1.37 -18.05 24.99
N GLU A 70 -1.27 -19.29 25.48
CA GLU A 70 -0.54 -20.36 24.76
C GLU A 70 -1.22 -20.79 23.45
N SER A 71 -2.56 -20.73 23.40
CA SER A 71 -3.36 -21.17 22.25
C SER A 71 -4.69 -20.43 22.17
N LEU A 72 -5.36 -20.58 21.02
CA LEU A 72 -6.69 -20.01 20.82
C LEU A 72 -7.74 -20.63 21.76
N GLU A 73 -7.55 -21.89 22.19
CA GLU A 73 -8.43 -22.57 23.15
C GLU A 73 -8.37 -21.90 24.53
N TYR A 74 -7.17 -21.60 25.04
CA TYR A 74 -7.02 -20.87 26.29
C TYR A 74 -7.63 -19.46 26.24
N LEU A 75 -7.50 -18.78 25.10
CA LEU A 75 -8.16 -17.48 24.91
C LEU A 75 -9.68 -17.60 24.98
N GLN A 76 -10.26 -18.68 24.46
CA GLN A 76 -11.71 -18.90 24.44
C GLN A 76 -12.33 -19.06 25.83
N GLU A 77 -11.55 -19.51 26.80
CA GLU A 77 -11.99 -19.65 28.19
C GLU A 77 -11.89 -18.32 28.98
N HIS A 78 -11.23 -17.31 28.43
CA HIS A 78 -11.03 -16.01 29.07
C HIS A 78 -12.27 -15.12 28.97
N GLU A 79 -12.57 -14.35 30.01
CA GLU A 79 -13.76 -13.47 30.07
C GLU A 79 -13.77 -12.40 28.96
N GLU A 80 -12.59 -11.92 28.57
CA GLU A 80 -12.40 -10.91 27.52
C GLU A 80 -12.14 -11.52 26.13
N CYS A 81 -12.39 -12.81 25.92
CA CYS A 81 -12.16 -13.52 24.66
C CYS A 81 -12.68 -12.74 23.45
N ASP A 82 -13.94 -12.30 23.49
CA ASP A 82 -14.58 -11.62 22.36
C ASP A 82 -13.87 -10.31 22.01
N LEU A 83 -13.44 -9.55 23.01
CA LEU A 83 -12.71 -8.30 22.81
C LEU A 83 -11.33 -8.56 22.20
N LEU A 84 -10.59 -9.53 22.73
CA LEU A 84 -9.25 -9.88 22.26
C LEU A 84 -9.28 -10.46 20.84
N ARG A 85 -10.27 -11.32 20.53
CA ARG A 85 -10.51 -11.81 19.16
C ARG A 85 -10.87 -10.68 18.21
N TYR A 86 -11.70 -9.73 18.64
CA TYR A 86 -12.01 -8.55 17.82
C TYR A 86 -10.74 -7.75 17.49
N LYS A 87 -9.82 -7.58 18.45
CA LYS A 87 -8.54 -6.89 18.23
C LYS A 87 -7.59 -7.65 17.31
N LEU A 88 -7.55 -8.97 17.39
CA LEU A 88 -6.82 -9.79 16.41
C LEU A 88 -7.38 -9.63 15.00
N ASN A 89 -8.71 -9.59 14.87
CA ASN A 89 -9.34 -9.41 13.57
C ASN A 89 -9.06 -8.01 12.99
N ASP A 90 -9.07 -6.96 13.82
CA ASP A 90 -8.62 -5.62 13.44
C ASP A 90 -7.17 -5.62 12.92
N TYR A 91 -6.28 -6.40 13.56
CA TYR A 91 -4.90 -6.56 13.13
C TYR A 91 -4.77 -7.30 11.79
N PHE A 92 -5.50 -8.41 11.59
CA PHE A 92 -5.48 -9.13 10.32
C PHE A 92 -6.04 -8.28 9.17
N ASN A 93 -7.08 -7.50 9.43
CA ASN A 93 -7.61 -6.54 8.47
C ASN A 93 -6.58 -5.47 8.11
N LEU A 94 -5.87 -4.92 9.11
CA LEU A 94 -4.79 -3.95 8.87
C LEU A 94 -3.69 -4.55 7.97
N CYS A 95 -3.20 -5.74 8.31
CA CYS A 95 -2.20 -6.47 7.52
C CYS A 95 -2.64 -6.67 6.07
N ALA A 96 -3.90 -7.06 5.88
CA ALA A 96 -4.49 -7.31 4.58
C ALA A 96 -4.64 -6.02 3.75
N GLU A 97 -5.03 -4.92 4.39
CA GLU A 97 -5.10 -3.60 3.74
C GLU A 97 -3.71 -3.12 3.31
N GLU A 98 -2.69 -3.26 4.17
CA GLU A 98 -1.30 -2.93 3.83
C GLU A 98 -0.83 -3.74 2.61
N PHE A 99 -1.09 -5.05 2.60
CA PHE A 99 -0.78 -5.92 1.46
C PHE A 99 -1.51 -5.52 0.19
N TYR A 100 -2.80 -5.17 0.28
CA TYR A 100 -3.60 -4.70 -0.84
C TYR A 100 -2.99 -3.45 -1.48
N TRP A 101 -2.63 -2.44 -0.67
CA TRP A 101 -2.05 -1.20 -1.18
C TRP A 101 -0.63 -1.39 -1.74
N TYR A 102 0.12 -2.34 -1.18
CA TYR A 102 1.39 -2.78 -1.75
C TYR A 102 1.19 -3.41 -3.13
N LYS A 103 0.24 -4.35 -3.28
CA LYS A 103 -0.12 -4.93 -4.59
C LYS A 103 -0.56 -3.87 -5.61
N LYS A 104 -1.18 -2.77 -5.16
CA LYS A 104 -1.54 -1.62 -6.02
C LYS A 104 -0.35 -0.72 -6.39
N GLY A 105 0.86 -1.03 -5.92
CA GLY A 105 2.07 -0.23 -6.19
C GLY A 105 2.06 1.14 -5.52
N ARG A 106 1.31 1.30 -4.42
CA ARG A 106 1.18 2.57 -3.68
C ARG A 106 2.07 2.65 -2.45
N ILE A 107 2.77 1.58 -2.13
CA ILE A 107 3.70 1.49 -1.01
C ILE A 107 5.08 1.13 -1.57
N ASN A 108 6.10 1.90 -1.18
CA ASN A 108 7.49 1.62 -1.47
C ASN A 108 7.85 0.18 -1.07
N PRO A 109 8.48 -0.62 -1.95
CA PRO A 109 8.86 -1.99 -1.63
C PRO A 109 9.71 -2.13 -0.36
N LEU A 110 10.54 -1.15 -0.01
CA LEU A 110 11.35 -1.17 1.21
C LEU A 110 10.50 -1.01 2.48
N ILE A 111 9.46 -0.17 2.43
CA ILE A 111 8.49 -0.02 3.52
C ILE A 111 7.75 -1.35 3.69
N TRP A 112 7.23 -1.91 2.60
CA TRP A 112 6.52 -3.19 2.62
C TRP A 112 7.37 -4.32 3.21
N VAL A 113 8.63 -4.47 2.78
CA VAL A 113 9.55 -5.48 3.34
C VAL A 113 9.70 -5.34 4.84
N SER A 114 9.68 -4.10 5.37
CA SER A 114 9.82 -3.84 6.80
C SER A 114 8.56 -4.23 7.57
N TRP A 115 7.39 -3.85 7.07
CA TRP A 115 6.09 -4.22 7.67
C TRP A 115 5.86 -5.72 7.61
N LYS A 116 6.10 -6.33 6.44
CA LYS A 116 5.96 -7.77 6.24
C LYS A 116 6.83 -8.58 7.21
N LYS A 117 8.06 -8.15 7.48
CA LYS A 117 8.91 -8.77 8.51
C LYS A 117 8.30 -8.69 9.91
N GLY A 118 7.66 -7.57 10.27
CA GLY A 118 6.96 -7.45 11.54
C GLY A 118 5.75 -8.40 11.63
N MET A 119 4.97 -8.47 10.55
CA MET A 119 3.84 -9.39 10.43
C MET A 119 4.27 -10.86 10.54
N ASP A 120 5.34 -11.23 9.82
CA ASP A 120 5.90 -12.57 9.89
C ASP A 120 6.46 -12.87 11.28
N SER A 121 7.11 -11.90 11.95
CA SER A 121 7.60 -12.09 13.32
C SER A 121 6.46 -12.45 14.29
N TRP A 122 5.32 -11.76 14.22
CA TRP A 122 4.14 -12.10 15.03
C TRP A 122 3.62 -13.51 14.70
N PHE A 123 3.48 -13.81 13.41
CA PHE A 123 2.93 -15.08 12.95
C PHE A 123 3.85 -16.27 13.25
N GLU A 124 5.17 -16.13 13.10
CA GLU A 124 6.14 -17.20 13.27
C GLU A 124 6.40 -17.51 14.76
N ASN A 125 6.43 -16.49 15.61
CA ASN A 125 6.80 -16.67 17.02
C ASN A 125 5.63 -17.05 17.92
N HIS A 126 4.38 -16.79 17.52
CA HIS A 126 3.21 -16.99 18.39
C HIS A 126 2.17 -17.93 17.76
N SER A 127 1.96 -19.09 18.39
CA SER A 127 0.98 -20.12 17.97
C SER A 127 -0.43 -19.56 17.88
N ILE A 128 -0.85 -18.81 18.89
CA ILE A 128 -2.20 -18.24 18.96
C ILE A 128 -2.54 -17.35 17.76
N ILE A 129 -1.59 -16.56 17.26
CA ILE A 129 -1.77 -15.71 16.08
C ILE A 129 -2.02 -16.58 14.84
N ARG A 130 -1.27 -17.68 14.68
CA ARG A 130 -1.47 -18.62 13.56
C ARG A 130 -2.81 -19.33 13.64
N GLU A 131 -3.18 -19.77 14.84
CA GLU A 131 -4.44 -20.46 15.07
C GLU A 131 -5.63 -19.53 14.80
N ALA A 132 -5.58 -18.30 15.32
CA ALA A 132 -6.59 -17.28 15.05
C ALA A 132 -6.70 -16.97 13.54
N TRP A 133 -5.58 -16.79 12.85
CA TRP A 133 -5.60 -16.55 11.39
C TRP A 133 -6.23 -17.71 10.63
N LYS A 134 -5.87 -18.95 10.97
CA LYS A 134 -6.44 -20.15 10.35
C LYS A 134 -7.94 -20.26 10.61
N ASP A 135 -8.38 -19.97 11.83
CA ASP A 135 -9.79 -19.94 12.21
C ASP A 135 -10.58 -18.93 11.36
N GLU A 136 -10.10 -17.68 11.27
CA GLU A 136 -10.75 -16.62 10.50
C GLU A 136 -10.82 -16.94 8.99
N ILE A 137 -9.73 -17.44 8.41
CA ILE A 137 -9.70 -17.83 6.99
C ILE A 137 -10.60 -19.04 6.72
N SER A 138 -10.72 -19.97 7.65
CA SER A 138 -11.64 -21.10 7.50
C SER A 138 -13.11 -20.67 7.50
N LYS A 139 -13.45 -19.61 8.25
CA LYS A 139 -14.81 -19.10 8.41
C LYS A 139 -15.24 -18.17 7.28
N TYR A 140 -14.39 -17.22 6.90
CA TYR A 140 -14.75 -16.13 5.98
C TYR A 140 -14.04 -16.20 4.62
N GLY A 141 -12.98 -17.01 4.52
CA GLY A 141 -12.14 -17.10 3.33
C GLY A 141 -11.23 -15.88 3.12
N ARG A 142 -10.26 -16.04 2.20
CA ARG A 142 -9.27 -14.99 1.87
C ARG A 142 -9.89 -13.74 1.26
N THR A 143 -11.05 -13.86 0.60
CA THR A 143 -11.72 -12.72 -0.04
C THR A 143 -12.19 -11.66 0.96
N ALA A 144 -12.47 -12.05 2.22
CA ALA A 144 -12.80 -11.11 3.28
C ALA A 144 -11.64 -10.13 3.58
N PHE A 145 -10.42 -10.52 3.20
CA PHE A 145 -9.18 -9.78 3.43
C PHE A 145 -8.60 -9.21 2.13
N TYR A 146 -9.44 -8.94 1.12
CA TYR A 146 -8.99 -8.36 -0.17
C TYR A 146 -7.92 -9.20 -0.91
N MET A 147 -7.86 -10.51 -0.60
CA MET A 147 -6.85 -11.43 -1.11
C MET A 147 -7.45 -12.41 -2.12
N ASP A 148 -6.64 -12.74 -3.14
CA ASP A 148 -6.90 -13.81 -4.09
C ASP A 148 -6.56 -15.18 -3.47
N ALA A 149 -7.01 -16.28 -4.08
CA ALA A 149 -6.78 -17.64 -3.56
C ALA A 149 -5.29 -18.02 -3.45
N ASN A 150 -4.44 -17.40 -4.27
CA ASN A 150 -2.99 -17.65 -4.31
C ASN A 150 -2.19 -16.67 -3.45
N ASP A 151 -2.84 -15.63 -2.91
CA ASP A 151 -2.14 -14.66 -2.08
C ASP A 151 -1.76 -15.29 -0.73
N ARG A 152 -0.58 -14.92 -0.24
CA ARG A 152 -0.03 -15.33 1.05
C ARG A 152 0.28 -14.08 1.86
N LEU A 153 -0.42 -13.91 2.98
CA LEU A 153 -0.21 -12.75 3.85
C LEU A 153 0.99 -12.96 4.77
N PHE A 154 1.20 -14.20 5.20
CA PHE A 154 2.30 -14.62 6.07
C PHE A 154 3.18 -15.66 5.35
N ASN A 155 4.48 -15.72 5.65
CA ASN A 155 5.41 -16.58 4.92
C ASN A 155 5.19 -18.09 5.16
N LEU A 156 4.73 -18.46 6.35
CA LEU A 156 4.49 -19.86 6.76
C LEU A 156 3.02 -20.29 6.62
N GLU A 157 2.25 -19.60 5.77
CA GLU A 157 0.84 -19.90 5.49
C GLU A 157 0.63 -21.09 4.53
#